data_AF-A0AAN7IPM3-F1
#
_entry.id   AF-A0AAN7IPM3-F1
#
_cell.length_a   1.000
_cell.length_b   1.000
_cell.length_c   1.000
_cell.angle_alpha   90.00
_cell.angle_beta   90.00
_cell.angle_gamma   90.00
#
_symmetry.space_group_name_H-M   'P 1'
#
loop_
_entity.id
_entity.type
_entity.pdbx_description
1 polymer ?
#
loop_
_entity_poly.entity_id
_entity_poly.type
_entity_poly.pdbx_seq_one_letter_code
_entity_poly.pdbx_strand_id
1 'polypeptide(L)'
;MKSSEEIADDEIAHRFSTLPEDILLEILSHLSLKESAASSVLSKTWTTLWTELPNLDLDDRNLEGYEFRHLIRKVVMTRETHPVHRLRLSWIQEEIPTWDVVGWVSCLVGKETKQIDVCVETTFQRRYHLPNCLFFDGNENLVENLVSLKLKGFMVLDTTYYLFAFPSLKVLELINILYTEGDSLSKILSSCTVIEDLKLQIGVQTLKSLRVTFSTSTLKRFQCRLLSGGPTCEFKIDTPALEFCIFRAN
;
A
#
# COMPACT_ATOMS: atom_id res chain seq x y z
N MET A 1 27.72 37.62 16.37
CA MET A 1 28.18 36.56 17.28
C MET A 1 27.06 35.56 17.36
N LYS A 2 27.32 34.28 17.05
CA LYS A 2 26.30 33.24 17.19
C LYS A 2 25.89 33.14 18.66
N SER A 3 24.61 32.90 18.92
CA SER A 3 24.14 32.68 20.29
C SER A 3 24.72 31.37 20.85
N SER A 4 24.73 31.19 22.16
CA SER A 4 25.16 29.94 22.80
C SER A 4 24.30 28.73 22.39
N GLU A 5 23.03 28.96 22.06
CA GLU A 5 22.12 27.94 21.52
C GLU A 5 22.49 27.58 20.07
N GLU A 6 22.78 28.57 19.22
CA GLU A 6 23.20 28.33 17.82
C GLU A 6 24.52 27.54 17.74
N ILE A 7 25.43 27.73 18.69
CA ILE A 7 26.70 26.98 18.75
C ILE A 7 26.47 25.53 19.17
N ALA A 8 25.56 25.28 20.10
CA ALA A 8 25.19 23.94 20.55
C ALA A 8 24.47 23.15 19.45
N ASP A 9 23.56 23.80 18.72
CA ASP A 9 22.85 23.20 17.59
C ASP A 9 23.81 22.82 16.44
N ASP A 10 24.80 23.69 16.13
CA ASP A 10 25.83 23.40 15.12
C ASP A 10 26.72 22.20 15.51
N GLU A 11 27.07 22.08 16.79
CA GLU A 11 27.92 20.98 17.28
C GLU A 11 27.16 19.64 17.25
N ILE A 12 25.86 19.65 17.58
CA ILE A 12 24.98 18.50 17.48
C ILE A 12 24.82 18.07 16.01
N ALA A 13 24.51 19.01 15.12
CA ALA A 13 24.40 18.77 13.68
C ALA A 13 25.69 18.16 13.11
N HIS A 14 26.85 18.66 13.53
CA HIS A 14 28.14 18.14 13.10
C HIS A 14 28.34 16.68 13.54
N ARG A 15 28.04 16.34 14.79
CA ARG A 15 28.17 14.96 15.29
C ARG A 15 27.28 13.98 14.53
N PHE A 16 26.03 14.33 14.24
CA PHE A 16 25.15 13.49 13.44
C PHE A 16 25.56 13.36 11.98
N SER A 17 26.25 14.37 11.42
CA SER A 17 26.80 14.29 10.05
C SER A 17 28.01 13.35 9.91
N THR A 18 28.66 12.99 11.02
CA THR A 18 29.83 12.09 11.03
C THR A 18 29.49 10.61 11.19
N LEU A 19 28.21 10.28 11.44
CA LEU A 19 27.77 8.90 11.60
C LEU A 19 27.75 8.18 10.23
N PRO A 20 28.11 6.88 10.19
CA PRO A 20 27.93 6.04 9.01
C PRO A 20 26.47 5.98 8.56
N GLU A 21 26.26 5.91 7.24
CA GLU A 21 24.94 5.97 6.61
C GLU A 21 24.00 4.84 7.05
N ASP A 22 24.53 3.64 7.27
CA ASP A 22 23.82 2.48 7.80
C ASP A 22 23.25 2.73 9.20
N ILE A 23 24.02 3.40 10.08
CA ILE A 23 23.55 3.80 11.42
C ILE A 23 22.47 4.86 11.32
N LEU A 24 22.60 5.81 10.38
CA LEU A 24 21.60 6.83 10.15
C LEU A 24 20.28 6.24 9.64
N LEU A 25 20.34 5.30 8.69
CA LEU A 25 19.18 4.56 8.20
C LEU A 25 18.51 3.75 9.31
N GLU A 26 19.30 3.11 10.17
CA GLU A 26 18.78 2.40 11.34
C GLU A 26 18.02 3.36 12.26
N ILE A 27 18.60 4.51 12.62
CA ILE A 27 17.93 5.53 13.46
C ILE A 27 16.62 5.98 12.79
N LEU A 28 16.66 6.34 11.50
CA LEU A 28 15.50 6.80 10.75
C LEU A 28 14.41 5.72 10.64
N SER A 29 14.77 4.44 10.63
CA SER A 29 13.81 3.33 10.57
C SER A 29 12.93 3.19 11.80
N HIS A 30 13.36 3.76 12.94
CA HIS A 30 12.59 3.81 14.19
C HIS A 30 11.70 5.05 14.29
N LEU A 31 11.81 5.99 13.35
CA LEU A 31 11.03 7.21 13.30
C LEU A 31 9.85 7.07 12.33
N SER A 32 8.82 7.90 12.54
CA SER A 32 7.82 8.11 11.49
C SER A 32 8.45 8.79 10.28
N LEU A 33 7.79 8.69 9.11
CA LEU A 33 8.26 9.37 7.91
C LEU A 33 8.29 10.90 8.10
N LYS A 34 7.36 11.45 8.88
CA LYS A 34 7.32 12.88 9.23
C LYS A 34 8.55 13.31 10.04
N GLU A 35 8.86 12.56 11.11
CA GLU A 35 10.03 12.83 11.96
C GLU A 35 11.33 12.66 11.17
N SER A 36 11.38 11.64 10.33
CA SER A 36 12.49 11.40 9.40
C SER A 36 12.65 12.58 8.43
N ALA A 37 11.56 13.07 7.83
CA ALA A 37 11.61 14.25 6.97
C ALA A 37 12.03 15.51 7.74
N ALA A 38 11.56 15.69 8.99
CA ALA A 38 11.93 16.83 9.84
C ALA A 38 13.42 16.82 10.22
N SER A 39 14.03 15.64 10.36
CA SER A 39 15.48 15.49 10.62
C SER A 39 16.37 16.02 9.49
N SER A 40 15.79 16.36 8.32
CA SER A 40 16.48 17.03 7.20
C SER A 40 17.18 18.32 7.61
N VAL A 41 16.79 18.96 8.73
CA VAL A 41 17.45 20.17 9.25
C VAL A 41 18.85 19.90 9.82
N LEU A 42 19.17 18.64 10.16
CA LEU A 42 20.42 18.28 10.83
C LEU A 42 21.63 18.37 9.89
N SER A 43 21.49 17.96 8.63
CA SER A 43 22.53 18.13 7.61
C SER A 43 22.01 17.76 6.21
N LYS A 44 22.81 18.07 5.17
CA LYS A 44 22.49 17.72 3.78
C LYS A 44 22.26 16.22 3.58
N THR A 45 23.02 15.35 4.25
CA THR A 45 22.86 13.88 4.15
C THR A 45 21.47 13.44 4.59
N TRP A 46 20.98 13.99 5.70
CA TRP A 46 19.67 13.66 6.24
C TRP A 46 18.53 14.17 5.35
N THR A 47 18.78 15.14 4.45
CA THR A 47 17.74 15.64 3.54
C THR A 47 17.28 14.61 2.50
N THR A 48 18.12 13.64 2.16
CA THR A 48 17.86 12.59 1.14
C THR A 48 17.71 11.21 1.77
N LEU A 49 18.44 10.93 2.85
CA LEU A 49 18.55 9.58 3.39
C LEU A 49 17.22 8.95 3.80
N TRP A 50 16.30 9.72 4.38
CA TRP A 50 14.98 9.19 4.77
C TRP A 50 14.15 8.72 3.57
N THR A 51 14.45 9.19 2.36
CA THR A 51 13.77 8.75 1.13
C THR A 51 14.19 7.35 0.70
N GLU A 52 15.28 6.82 1.27
CA GLU A 52 15.86 5.52 0.95
C GLU A 52 15.36 4.40 1.87
N LEU A 53 14.60 4.75 2.92
CA LEU A 53 14.03 3.78 3.84
C LEU A 53 13.22 2.70 3.10
N PRO A 54 13.34 1.42 3.48
CA PRO A 54 12.60 0.33 2.83
C PRO A 54 11.11 0.32 3.19
N ASN A 55 10.72 1.02 4.26
CA ASN A 55 9.35 1.14 4.73
C ASN A 55 8.88 2.58 4.54
N LEU A 56 8.01 2.80 3.56
CA LEU A 56 7.47 4.11 3.24
C LEU A 56 6.01 4.18 3.68
N ASP A 57 5.73 4.98 4.71
CA ASP A 57 4.37 5.32 5.15
C ASP A 57 4.03 6.76 4.73
N LEU A 58 3.47 6.86 3.52
CA LEU A 58 3.04 8.11 2.89
C LEU A 58 1.55 8.28 3.12
N ASP A 59 1.19 8.65 4.35
CA ASP A 59 -0.17 8.98 4.76
C ASP A 59 -0.31 10.50 4.91
N ASP A 60 -1.14 11.12 4.10
CA ASP A 60 -1.37 12.57 4.08
C ASP A 60 -1.76 13.12 5.48
N ARG A 61 -2.53 12.34 6.25
CA ARG A 61 -2.90 12.72 7.64
C ARG A 61 -1.68 12.82 8.57
N ASN A 62 -0.64 12.03 8.29
CA ASN A 62 0.61 12.09 9.06
C ASN A 62 1.52 13.21 8.56
N LEU A 63 1.23 13.80 7.39
CA LEU A 63 2.09 14.77 6.70
C LEU A 63 1.52 16.20 6.74
N GLU A 64 0.56 16.48 7.62
CA GLU A 64 -0.03 17.82 7.84
C GLU A 64 1.04 18.93 7.79
N GLY A 65 0.91 19.83 6.80
CA GLY A 65 1.81 20.97 6.57
C GLY A 65 2.80 20.81 5.40
N TYR A 66 2.91 19.61 4.81
CA TYR A 66 3.65 19.39 3.56
C TYR A 66 2.68 19.25 2.38
N GLU A 67 3.05 19.80 1.22
CA GLU A 67 2.41 19.45 -0.05
C GLU A 67 2.67 17.95 -0.31
N PHE A 68 1.68 17.09 -0.03
CA PHE A 68 1.78 15.63 -0.10
C PHE A 68 2.39 15.16 -1.43
N ARG A 69 1.95 15.75 -2.54
CA ARG A 69 2.48 15.48 -3.89
C ARG A 69 3.96 15.83 -4.02
N HIS A 70 4.41 16.94 -3.42
CA HIS A 70 5.81 17.35 -3.47
C HIS A 70 6.70 16.37 -2.70
N LEU A 71 6.24 15.90 -1.54
CA LEU A 71 6.98 14.93 -0.73
C LEU A 71 7.15 13.61 -1.48
N ILE A 72 6.07 13.06 -2.05
CA ILE A 72 6.16 11.81 -2.83
C ILE A 72 7.05 12.01 -4.05
N ARG A 73 6.91 13.14 -4.75
CA ARG A 73 7.76 13.49 -5.88
C ARG A 73 9.24 13.54 -5.48
N LYS A 74 9.57 14.10 -4.31
CA LYS A 74 10.92 14.09 -3.77
C LYS A 74 11.40 12.66 -3.57
N VAL A 75 10.63 11.81 -2.88
CA VAL A 75 10.97 10.39 -2.66
C VAL A 75 11.24 9.65 -3.97
N VAL A 76 10.35 9.82 -4.97
CA VAL A 76 10.49 9.18 -6.28
C VAL A 76 11.73 9.67 -7.04
N MET A 77 12.11 10.94 -6.90
CA MET A 77 13.25 11.52 -7.63
C MET A 77 14.60 11.29 -6.96
N THR A 78 14.65 11.04 -5.66
CA THR A 78 15.92 10.88 -4.92
C THR A 78 16.31 9.42 -4.70
N ARG A 79 15.41 8.47 -4.94
CA ARG A 79 15.65 7.06 -4.68
C ARG A 79 16.36 6.40 -5.86
N GLU A 80 17.63 6.04 -5.70
CA GLU A 80 18.44 5.47 -6.79
C GLU A 80 18.59 3.94 -6.74
N THR A 81 18.64 3.32 -5.56
CA THR A 81 19.12 1.92 -5.43
C THR A 81 18.38 1.05 -4.41
N HIS A 82 17.72 1.64 -3.42
CA HIS A 82 17.16 0.86 -2.31
C HIS A 82 15.77 0.29 -2.64
N PRO A 83 15.51 -1.02 -2.44
CA PRO A 83 14.19 -1.60 -2.67
C PRO A 83 13.17 -1.15 -1.62
N VAL A 84 11.91 -0.94 -2.03
CA VAL A 84 10.80 -0.70 -1.10
C VAL A 84 10.21 -2.05 -0.70
N HIS A 85 10.27 -2.39 0.59
CA HIS A 85 9.68 -3.60 1.14
C HIS A 85 8.22 -3.42 1.55
N ARG A 86 7.90 -2.24 2.09
CA ARG A 86 6.55 -1.86 2.51
C ARG A 86 6.22 -0.48 1.97
N LEU A 87 5.14 -0.40 1.20
CA LEU A 87 4.58 0.85 0.72
C LEU A 87 3.18 1.03 1.30
N ARG A 88 2.96 2.13 2.00
CA ARG A 88 1.63 2.64 2.32
C ARG A 88 1.43 3.99 1.65
N LEU A 89 0.41 4.09 0.81
CA LEU A 89 -0.04 5.32 0.16
C LEU A 89 -1.47 5.59 0.63
N SER A 90 -1.65 6.60 1.47
CA SER A 90 -2.95 6.96 2.03
C SER A 90 -3.18 8.45 1.90
N TRP A 91 -4.33 8.86 1.38
CA TRP A 91 -4.67 10.28 1.31
C TRP A 91 -6.17 10.51 1.43
N ILE A 92 -6.51 11.64 2.04
CA ILE A 92 -7.86 12.21 2.00
C ILE A 92 -7.80 13.44 1.08
N GLN A 93 -8.22 13.24 -0.15
CA GLN A 93 -8.75 14.29 -1.03
C GLN A 93 -8.07 15.68 -1.01
N GLU A 94 -6.89 15.77 -1.62
CA GLU A 94 -6.60 16.80 -2.63
C GLU A 94 -6.85 16.21 -4.03
N GLU A 95 -7.04 17.05 -5.07
CA GLU A 95 -7.17 16.59 -6.45
C GLU A 95 -5.85 15.98 -6.98
N ILE A 96 -5.51 14.77 -6.54
CA ILE A 96 -4.35 14.04 -7.06
C ILE A 96 -4.74 13.43 -8.41
N PRO A 97 -4.09 13.80 -9.51
CA PRO A 97 -4.34 13.19 -10.80
C PRO A 97 -4.05 11.69 -10.79
N THR A 98 -4.85 10.89 -11.50
CA THR A 98 -4.63 9.43 -11.59
C THR A 98 -3.23 9.09 -12.12
N TRP A 99 -2.69 9.88 -13.05
CA TRP A 99 -1.36 9.65 -13.61
C TRP A 99 -0.23 9.82 -12.58
N ASP A 100 -0.41 10.68 -11.57
CA ASP A 100 0.56 10.82 -10.48
C ASP A 100 0.60 9.54 -9.65
N VAL A 101 -0.57 9.05 -9.21
CA VAL A 101 -0.68 7.80 -8.45
C VAL A 101 -0.08 6.64 -9.24
N VAL A 102 -0.39 6.56 -10.53
CA VAL A 102 0.19 5.57 -11.45
C VAL A 102 1.72 5.68 -11.51
N GLY A 103 2.26 6.90 -11.63
CA GLY A 103 3.70 7.14 -11.65
C GLY A 103 4.37 6.75 -10.32
N TRP A 104 3.79 7.15 -9.19
CA TRP A 104 4.33 6.85 -7.86
C TRP A 104 4.40 5.36 -7.61
N VAL A 105 3.31 4.64 -7.90
CA VAL A 105 3.27 3.19 -7.73
C VAL A 105 4.26 2.51 -8.67
N SER A 106 4.35 2.93 -9.94
CA SER A 106 5.32 2.38 -10.91
C SER A 106 6.77 2.55 -10.46
N CYS A 107 7.10 3.66 -9.80
CA CYS A 107 8.46 3.93 -9.34
C CYS A 107 8.79 3.25 -8.00
N LEU A 108 7.80 3.04 -7.13
CA LEU A 108 8.03 2.57 -5.77
C LEU A 108 7.80 1.07 -5.59
N VAL A 109 6.97 0.44 -6.43
CA VAL A 109 6.70 -1.00 -6.35
C VAL A 109 7.72 -1.75 -7.21
N GLY A 110 8.43 -2.70 -6.59
CA GLY A 110 9.41 -3.54 -7.24
C GLY A 110 9.35 -4.99 -6.76
N LYS A 111 10.23 -5.85 -7.27
CA LYS A 111 10.26 -7.30 -6.98
C LYS A 111 10.42 -7.66 -5.50
N GLU A 112 11.03 -6.77 -4.72
CA GLU A 112 11.27 -6.95 -3.29
C GLU A 112 10.14 -6.39 -2.43
N THR A 113 9.11 -5.78 -3.04
CA THR A 113 7.95 -5.26 -2.33
C THR A 113 7.10 -6.40 -1.79
N LYS A 114 7.01 -6.48 -0.47
CA LYS A 114 6.27 -7.51 0.26
C LYS A 114 4.90 -7.03 0.71
N GLN A 115 4.73 -5.72 0.90
CA GLN A 115 3.50 -5.16 1.45
C GLN A 115 3.09 -3.88 0.73
N ILE A 116 1.86 -3.86 0.23
CA ILE A 116 1.25 -2.71 -0.43
C ILE A 116 -0.06 -2.40 0.30
N ASP A 117 -0.20 -1.16 0.75
CA ASP A 117 -1.42 -0.62 1.35
C ASP A 117 -1.78 0.70 0.66
N VAL A 118 -2.82 0.70 -0.17
CA VAL A 118 -3.30 1.89 -0.88
C VAL A 118 -4.70 2.22 -0.38
N CYS A 119 -4.84 3.41 0.21
CA CYS A 119 -6.09 3.89 0.78
C CYS A 119 -6.46 5.25 0.19
N VAL A 120 -7.59 5.29 -0.51
CA VAL A 120 -8.13 6.50 -1.12
C VAL A 120 -9.47 6.83 -0.49
N GLU A 121 -9.47 7.83 0.39
CA GLU A 121 -10.69 8.34 0.96
C GLU A 121 -11.16 9.57 0.16
N THR A 122 -12.29 9.45 -0.53
CA THR A 122 -12.86 10.52 -1.38
C THR A 122 -14.32 10.77 -1.04
N THR A 123 -14.72 12.04 -1.04
CA THR A 123 -16.13 12.45 -0.99
C THR A 123 -16.79 12.52 -2.38
N PHE A 124 -16.01 12.48 -3.46
CA PHE A 124 -16.48 12.58 -4.85
C PHE A 124 -16.41 11.24 -5.60
N GLN A 125 -17.25 11.10 -6.64
CA GLN A 125 -17.46 9.90 -7.48
C GLN A 125 -16.26 9.51 -8.39
N ARG A 126 -15.07 10.10 -8.23
CA ARG A 126 -13.94 9.83 -9.13
C ARG A 126 -13.36 8.45 -8.86
N ARG A 127 -13.15 7.70 -9.94
CA ARG A 127 -12.59 6.35 -9.92
C ARG A 127 -11.10 6.42 -10.23
N TYR A 128 -10.29 5.83 -9.35
CA TYR A 128 -8.85 5.70 -9.60
C TYR A 128 -8.59 4.36 -10.25
N HIS A 129 -8.18 4.39 -11.51
CA HIS A 129 -7.64 3.19 -12.14
C HIS A 129 -6.28 2.92 -11.50
N LEU A 130 -6.21 1.86 -10.71
CA LEU A 130 -4.92 1.41 -10.20
C LEU A 130 -4.07 0.98 -11.40
N PRO A 131 -2.79 1.37 -11.43
CA PRO A 131 -1.95 0.96 -12.54
C PRO A 131 -1.76 -0.55 -12.52
N ASN A 132 -1.71 -1.12 -13.72
CA ASN A 132 -1.40 -2.53 -13.91
C ASN A 132 -0.01 -2.90 -13.37
N CYS A 133 0.88 -1.90 -13.18
CA CYS A 133 2.18 -2.07 -12.54
C CYS A 133 2.12 -2.50 -11.06
N LEU A 134 0.99 -2.42 -10.38
CA LEU A 134 0.84 -3.08 -9.07
C LEU A 134 1.04 -4.59 -9.14
N PHE A 135 0.77 -5.17 -10.30
CA PHE A 135 0.76 -6.60 -10.51
C PHE A 135 1.81 -7.04 -11.53
N PHE A 136 2.23 -6.15 -12.44
CA PHE A 136 3.01 -6.54 -13.61
C PHE A 136 4.02 -5.46 -14.07
N ASP A 137 5.31 -5.79 -14.17
CA ASP A 137 6.36 -4.86 -14.67
C ASP A 137 6.63 -5.03 -16.17
N GLY A 138 5.59 -5.19 -16.98
CA GLY A 138 5.70 -5.34 -18.43
C GLY A 138 6.27 -6.68 -18.95
N ASN A 139 7.05 -7.43 -18.16
CA ASN A 139 7.61 -8.75 -18.54
C ASN A 139 7.57 -9.83 -17.45
N GLU A 140 7.43 -9.46 -16.17
CA GLU A 140 7.42 -10.39 -15.05
C GLU A 140 6.36 -10.02 -14.01
N ASN A 141 5.91 -11.03 -13.27
CA ASN A 141 4.92 -10.89 -12.22
C ASN A 141 5.57 -10.30 -10.97
N LEU A 142 5.27 -9.05 -10.61
CA LEU A 142 5.85 -8.37 -9.44
C LEU A 142 5.37 -8.95 -8.11
N VAL A 143 4.35 -9.81 -8.14
CA VAL A 143 3.62 -10.27 -6.94
C VAL A 143 4.05 -11.63 -6.43
N GLU A 144 5.16 -12.18 -6.92
CA GLU A 144 5.72 -13.44 -6.39
C GLU A 144 6.06 -13.33 -4.90
N ASN A 145 6.60 -12.18 -4.47
CA ASN A 145 6.99 -11.93 -3.09
C ASN A 145 5.95 -11.13 -2.28
N LEU A 146 4.82 -10.77 -2.89
CA LEU A 146 3.81 -9.96 -2.22
C LEU A 146 3.09 -10.78 -1.16
N VAL A 147 3.23 -10.37 0.10
CA VAL A 147 2.67 -11.04 1.28
C VAL A 147 1.38 -10.37 1.75
N SER A 148 1.28 -9.05 1.61
CA SER A 148 0.12 -8.27 2.02
C SER A 148 -0.31 -7.28 0.95
N LEU A 149 -1.56 -7.35 0.53
CA LEU A 149 -2.20 -6.41 -0.36
C LEU A 149 -3.45 -5.83 0.30
N LYS A 150 -3.46 -4.51 0.49
CA LYS A 150 -4.60 -3.80 1.05
C LYS A 150 -4.98 -2.66 0.13
N LEU A 151 -6.21 -2.69 -0.37
CA LEU A 151 -6.74 -1.72 -1.29
C LEU A 151 -8.08 -1.22 -0.73
N LYS A 152 -8.18 0.08 -0.46
CA LYS A 152 -9.37 0.71 0.14
C LYS A 152 -9.75 1.97 -0.61
N GLY A 153 -11.02 2.11 -0.94
CA GLY A 153 -11.56 3.29 -1.63
C GLY A 153 -12.08 2.98 -3.02
N PHE A 154 -12.49 4.01 -3.75
CA PHE A 154 -13.11 3.90 -5.09
C PHE A 154 -12.06 3.68 -6.19
N MET A 155 -11.36 2.56 -6.11
CA MET A 155 -10.37 2.14 -7.09
C MET A 155 -10.97 1.13 -8.07
N VAL A 156 -10.52 1.18 -9.32
CA VAL A 156 -10.85 0.22 -10.37
C VAL A 156 -9.66 -0.70 -10.57
N LEU A 157 -9.89 -2.00 -10.36
CA LEU A 157 -8.94 -3.06 -10.68
C LEU A 157 -9.31 -3.64 -12.05
N ASP A 158 -8.39 -3.49 -13.00
CA ASP A 158 -8.53 -4.09 -14.33
C ASP A 158 -7.90 -5.49 -14.37
N THR A 159 -8.73 -6.51 -14.62
CA THR A 159 -8.31 -7.92 -14.68
C THR A 159 -8.29 -8.51 -16.08
N THR A 160 -8.57 -7.71 -17.10
CA THR A 160 -8.93 -8.18 -18.46
C THR A 160 -7.80 -8.97 -19.15
N TYR A 161 -6.54 -8.72 -18.82
CA TYR A 161 -5.37 -9.28 -19.54
C TYR A 161 -4.44 -10.13 -18.67
N TYR A 162 -4.83 -10.46 -17.44
CA TYR A 162 -3.87 -10.89 -16.43
C TYR A 162 -4.22 -12.23 -15.80
N LEU A 163 -3.25 -13.14 -15.82
CA LEU A 163 -3.21 -14.30 -14.94
C LEU A 163 -2.60 -13.83 -13.63
N PHE A 164 -3.47 -13.53 -12.66
CA PHE A 164 -3.03 -13.25 -11.31
C PHE A 164 -2.43 -14.53 -10.72
N ALA A 165 -1.21 -14.45 -10.22
CA ALA A 165 -0.66 -15.48 -9.35
C ALA A 165 -0.08 -14.78 -8.13
N PHE A 166 -0.67 -15.06 -6.97
CA PHE A 166 -0.27 -14.48 -5.68
C PHE A 166 0.25 -15.61 -4.77
N PRO A 167 1.38 -16.25 -5.12
CA PRO A 167 1.83 -17.48 -4.46
C PRO A 167 2.21 -17.28 -2.99
N SER A 168 2.57 -16.06 -2.60
CA SER A 168 3.02 -15.71 -1.24
C SER A 168 2.00 -14.87 -0.45
N LEU A 169 0.84 -14.58 -1.03
CA LEU A 169 -0.09 -13.61 -0.44
C LEU A 169 -0.88 -14.21 0.72
N LYS A 170 -0.59 -13.69 1.92
CA LYS A 170 -1.21 -14.10 3.19
C LYS A 170 -2.30 -13.16 3.65
N VAL A 171 -2.23 -11.88 3.29
CA VAL A 171 -3.18 -10.86 3.71
C VAL A 171 -3.76 -10.17 2.48
N LEU A 172 -5.09 -10.21 2.34
CA LEU A 172 -5.82 -9.52 1.28
C LEU A 172 -6.97 -8.72 1.89
N GLU A 173 -6.92 -7.40 1.74
CA GLU A 173 -8.00 -6.49 2.13
C GLU A 173 -8.48 -5.71 0.90
N LEU A 174 -9.72 -5.94 0.48
CA LEU A 174 -10.34 -5.23 -0.65
C LEU A 174 -11.62 -4.54 -0.16
N ILE A 175 -11.59 -3.22 -0.06
CA ILE A 175 -12.71 -2.42 0.48
C ILE A 175 -13.13 -1.37 -0.55
N ASN A 176 -14.41 -1.40 -0.93
CA ASN A 176 -15.02 -0.46 -1.89
C ASN A 176 -14.40 -0.46 -3.30
N ILE A 177 -13.78 -1.59 -3.68
CA ILE A 177 -13.15 -1.79 -4.97
C ILE A 177 -14.18 -2.07 -6.08
N LEU A 178 -13.97 -1.45 -7.23
CA LEU A 178 -14.67 -1.67 -8.50
C LEU A 178 -13.84 -2.62 -9.38
N TYR A 179 -14.51 -3.50 -10.11
CA TYR A 179 -13.88 -4.48 -11.01
C TYR A 179 -14.35 -4.27 -12.45
N THR A 180 -13.45 -4.41 -13.42
CA THR A 180 -13.80 -4.27 -14.84
C THR A 180 -14.67 -5.42 -15.34
N GLU A 181 -14.46 -6.64 -14.84
CA GLU A 181 -15.21 -7.84 -15.24
C GLU A 181 -16.05 -8.41 -14.08
N GLY A 182 -17.10 -9.15 -14.43
CA GLY A 182 -18.02 -9.76 -13.47
C GLY A 182 -17.43 -10.91 -12.65
N ASP A 183 -16.29 -11.45 -13.06
CA ASP A 183 -15.60 -12.59 -12.43
C ASP A 183 -14.19 -12.24 -11.92
N SER A 184 -13.78 -10.97 -12.03
CA SER A 184 -12.46 -10.47 -11.58
C SER A 184 -12.13 -10.87 -10.14
N LEU A 185 -13.07 -10.64 -9.21
CA LEU A 185 -12.86 -10.94 -7.80
C LEU A 185 -12.72 -12.44 -7.56
N SER A 186 -13.51 -13.28 -8.25
CA SER A 186 -13.33 -14.73 -8.17
C SER A 186 -11.97 -15.19 -8.69
N LYS A 187 -11.47 -14.61 -9.80
CA LYS A 187 -10.14 -14.90 -10.35
C LYS A 187 -9.03 -14.51 -9.38
N ILE A 188 -9.12 -13.35 -8.74
CA ILE A 188 -8.14 -12.91 -7.74
C ILE A 188 -8.13 -13.88 -6.56
N LEU A 189 -9.31 -14.21 -6.02
CA LEU A 189 -9.42 -15.08 -4.84
C LEU A 189 -8.99 -16.53 -5.13
N SER A 190 -9.28 -17.06 -6.32
CA SER A 190 -8.82 -18.40 -6.71
C SER A 190 -7.30 -18.47 -6.91
N SER A 191 -6.65 -17.34 -7.11
CA SER A 191 -5.20 -17.23 -7.33
C SER A 191 -4.39 -17.10 -6.04
N CYS A 192 -5.06 -16.99 -4.89
CA CYS A 192 -4.44 -16.84 -3.57
C CYS A 192 -4.52 -18.17 -2.80
N THR A 193 -3.48 -19.00 -2.88
CA THR A 193 -3.50 -20.36 -2.29
C THR A 193 -3.09 -20.41 -0.82
N VAL A 194 -2.30 -19.44 -0.34
CA VAL A 194 -1.74 -19.37 1.03
C VAL A 194 -2.35 -18.26 1.88
N ILE A 195 -3.56 -17.81 1.53
CA ILE A 195 -4.24 -16.72 2.23
C ILE A 195 -4.52 -17.10 3.70
N GLU A 196 -4.20 -16.20 4.63
CA GLU A 196 -4.41 -16.35 6.08
C GLU A 196 -5.44 -15.34 6.62
N ASP A 197 -5.46 -14.11 6.10
CA ASP A 197 -6.40 -13.04 6.48
C ASP A 197 -7.04 -12.43 5.23
N LEU A 198 -8.35 -12.60 5.11
CA LEU A 198 -9.16 -12.08 4.00
C LEU A 198 -10.24 -11.14 4.53
N LYS A 199 -10.21 -9.89 4.06
CA LYS A 199 -11.22 -8.89 4.37
C LYS A 199 -11.79 -8.27 3.10
N LEU A 200 -13.10 -8.40 2.93
CA LEU A 200 -13.84 -7.92 1.77
C LEU A 200 -14.94 -6.95 2.23
N GLN A 201 -15.07 -5.82 1.53
CA GLN A 201 -16.28 -5.00 1.56
C GLN A 201 -16.77 -4.78 0.14
N ILE A 202 -17.89 -5.42 -0.19
CA ILE A 202 -18.42 -5.53 -1.55
C ILE A 202 -19.64 -4.62 -1.67
N GLY A 203 -19.55 -3.67 -2.60
CA GLY A 203 -20.61 -2.71 -2.90
C GLY A 203 -21.51 -3.12 -4.08
N VAL A 204 -22.35 -2.18 -4.52
CA VAL A 204 -23.12 -2.28 -5.76
C VAL A 204 -22.13 -2.23 -6.94
N GLN A 205 -21.83 -3.38 -7.52
CA GLN A 205 -20.87 -3.55 -8.61
C GLN A 205 -21.54 -4.24 -9.80
N THR A 206 -20.80 -4.36 -10.91
CA THR A 206 -21.14 -5.22 -12.06
C THR A 206 -21.23 -6.70 -11.69
N LEU A 207 -20.71 -7.10 -10.54
CA LEU A 207 -20.81 -8.44 -9.99
C LEU A 207 -22.30 -8.78 -9.79
N LYS A 208 -22.78 -9.84 -10.46
CA LYS A 208 -24.14 -10.38 -10.24
C LYS A 208 -24.13 -11.45 -9.15
N SER A 209 -23.15 -12.33 -9.21
CA SER A 209 -22.91 -13.36 -8.23
C SER A 209 -21.42 -13.52 -7.96
N LEU A 210 -21.08 -13.83 -6.71
CA LEU A 210 -19.72 -14.19 -6.31
C LEU A 210 -19.78 -15.55 -5.62
N ARG A 211 -19.15 -16.56 -6.22
CA ARG A 211 -18.97 -17.87 -5.58
C ARG A 211 -17.49 -18.09 -5.32
N VAL A 212 -17.12 -18.32 -4.07
CA VAL A 212 -15.74 -18.60 -3.69
C VAL A 212 -15.70 -19.82 -2.80
N THR A 213 -14.82 -20.76 -3.14
CA THR A 213 -14.60 -21.97 -2.35
C THR A 213 -13.19 -21.96 -1.80
N PHE A 214 -13.07 -21.92 -0.48
CA PHE A 214 -11.81 -22.01 0.24
C PHE A 214 -11.67 -23.41 0.84
N SER A 215 -11.61 -24.43 -0.02
CA SER A 215 -11.35 -25.81 0.41
C SER A 215 -9.85 -25.96 0.69
N THR A 216 -9.46 -26.49 1.85
CA THR A 216 -8.06 -26.73 2.25
C THR A 216 -7.17 -25.48 2.38
N SER A 217 -7.78 -24.30 2.56
CA SER A 217 -7.03 -23.04 2.69
C SER A 217 -6.36 -22.87 4.06
N THR A 218 -5.28 -22.11 4.11
CA THR A 218 -4.63 -21.62 5.35
C THR A 218 -5.41 -20.48 6.03
N LEU A 219 -6.66 -20.25 5.62
CA LEU A 219 -7.44 -19.09 6.01
C LEU A 219 -7.78 -19.15 7.50
N LYS A 220 -7.26 -18.18 8.26
CA LYS A 220 -7.51 -18.02 9.70
C LYS A 220 -8.58 -16.98 9.98
N ARG A 221 -8.63 -15.92 9.18
CA ARG A 221 -9.52 -14.78 9.40
C ARG A 221 -10.27 -14.44 8.13
N PHE A 222 -11.59 -14.48 8.22
CA PHE A 222 -12.49 -14.08 7.14
C PHE A 222 -13.42 -12.98 7.61
N GLN A 223 -13.46 -11.88 6.88
CA GLN A 223 -14.39 -10.78 7.10
C GLN A 223 -15.01 -10.39 5.77
N CYS A 224 -16.33 -10.42 5.67
CA CYS A 224 -17.04 -9.94 4.50
C CYS A 224 -18.18 -9.02 4.91
N ARG A 225 -18.20 -7.81 4.33
CA ARG A 225 -19.28 -6.84 4.45
C ARG A 225 -19.94 -6.61 3.09
N LEU A 226 -21.21 -6.94 2.96
CA LEU A 226 -22.03 -6.59 1.79
C LEU A 226 -22.73 -5.26 2.06
N LEU A 227 -22.57 -4.30 1.16
CA LEU A 227 -23.34 -3.07 1.18
C LEU A 227 -24.70 -3.28 0.50
N SER A 228 -25.69 -2.47 0.89
CA SER A 228 -27.05 -2.53 0.32
C SER A 228 -27.02 -2.48 -1.21
N GLY A 229 -27.73 -3.40 -1.86
CA GLY A 229 -27.75 -3.55 -3.33
C GLY A 229 -26.54 -4.27 -3.92
N GLY A 230 -25.69 -4.89 -3.10
CA GLY A 230 -24.56 -5.69 -3.54
C GLY A 230 -24.95 -7.01 -4.25
N PRO A 231 -23.96 -7.74 -4.83
CA PRO A 231 -24.19 -9.03 -5.48
C PRO A 231 -24.76 -10.09 -4.55
N THR A 232 -25.34 -11.14 -5.14
CA THR A 232 -25.57 -12.39 -4.40
C THR A 232 -24.22 -13.08 -4.17
N CYS A 233 -23.85 -13.32 -2.92
CA CYS A 233 -22.58 -13.98 -2.59
C CYS A 233 -22.80 -15.35 -1.94
N GLU A 234 -22.05 -16.35 -2.42
CA GLU A 234 -21.98 -17.69 -1.86
C GLU A 234 -20.52 -17.99 -1.50
N PHE A 235 -20.24 -18.06 -0.20
CA PHE A 235 -18.92 -18.42 0.31
C PHE A 235 -18.97 -19.83 0.88
N LYS A 236 -18.25 -20.76 0.26
CA LYS A 236 -18.00 -22.09 0.80
C LYS A 236 -16.64 -22.09 1.49
N ILE A 237 -16.64 -22.00 2.81
CA ILE A 237 -15.42 -22.00 3.61
C ILE A 237 -15.28 -23.37 4.25
N ASP A 238 -14.29 -24.13 3.79
CA ASP A 238 -14.00 -25.48 4.27
C ASP A 238 -12.52 -25.55 4.65
N THR A 239 -12.21 -24.92 5.79
CA THR A 239 -10.86 -24.86 6.33
C THR A 239 -10.86 -25.11 7.84
N PRO A 240 -10.05 -26.06 8.34
CA PRO A 240 -9.89 -26.30 9.77
C PRO A 240 -9.07 -25.22 10.48
N ALA A 241 -8.40 -24.32 9.74
CA ALA A 241 -7.56 -23.27 10.30
C ALA A 241 -8.34 -22.00 10.68
N LEU A 242 -9.64 -21.93 10.40
CA LEU A 242 -10.45 -20.73 10.59
C LEU A 242 -10.65 -20.42 12.09
N GLU A 243 -10.07 -19.31 12.53
CA GLU A 243 -10.17 -18.81 13.91
C GLU A 243 -11.27 -17.75 14.03
N PHE A 244 -11.49 -16.96 12.97
CA PHE A 244 -12.38 -15.81 12.99
C PHE A 244 -13.16 -15.68 11.69
N CYS A 245 -14.49 -15.56 11.81
CA CYS A 245 -15.38 -15.39 10.68
C CYS A 245 -16.44 -14.33 11.01
N ILE A 246 -16.47 -13.24 10.23
CA ILE A 246 -17.53 -12.23 10.28
C ILE A 246 -18.13 -12.07 8.90
N PHE A 247 -19.45 -12.25 8.83
CA PHE A 247 -20.25 -11.89 7.67
C PHE A 247 -21.30 -10.86 8.08
N ARG A 248 -21.34 -9.72 7.38
CA ARG A 248 -22.33 -8.65 7.59
C ARG A 248 -22.99 -8.32 6.26
N ALA A 249 -24.30 -8.46 6.18
CA ALA A 249 -25.11 -7.93 5.08
C ALA A 249 -26.01 -6.84 5.66
N ASN A 250 -26.03 -5.67 5.00
CA ASN A 250 -26.93 -4.57 5.32
C ASN A 250 -28.28 -4.74 4.61
#